data_AF-A0AAE2D6J2-F1
#
_entry.id   AF-A0AAE2D6J2-F1
#
_cell.length_a   1.000
_cell.length_b   1.000
_cell.length_c   1.000
_cell.angle_alpha   90.00
_cell.angle_beta   90.00
_cell.angle_gamma   90.00
#
_symmetry.space_group_name_H-M   'P 1'
#
loop_
_entity.id
_entity.type
_entity.pdbx_description
1 polymer ?
#
loop_
_entity_poly.entity_id
_entity_poly.type
_entity_poly.pdbx_seq_one_letter_code
_entity_poly.pdbx_strand_id
1 'polypeptide(L)'
;MKEYKLFCICGLIVGVVLLFYISPYSPTCLLRSCTYKQYDGLADFLYAAQSTERNNYVTNYTKNNKSSLFVLVFVHIQKTAGTLVERRLVKDGLVGKTCHCFGRKRCNCQNPNGNTWLVSRYSTGWLCGLHADLTELQECVDNKLNKIDRRIVKRNYIYFTMLRDPVNRFISEWLHIRRGATWQSATLRCHKQSPPLQYYKPCDFINDNENNINSTIWSNLSLKSFINCPYNLANNRQTRMLANLSNLQCYKHLTNWSQPLNITVFNSLPLIQLTLLNSAKYNLINVIYCYGLSEYLIYSQYILQKCLHITFKRAFIEFNKIALIKQRLLTTHATIIHSNLHQSSLDDIENVNRLDIFLYNYAKRLFLYRLVNYILHDSNVPAHFKRPIHTLWYSYHGKSLNLLNYLFFSNLINGYKSTTTNINNNNTLSFSYRFNLFLTNLFFRKDLSMHQILHCCLRFSE
;
A
#
# COMPACT_ATOMS: atom_id res chain seq x y z
N MET A 1 70.17 0.20 2.45
CA MET A 1 69.01 0.67 1.62
C MET A 1 68.16 -0.47 1.00
N LYS A 2 68.13 -1.71 1.56
CA LYS A 2 67.21 -2.76 1.07
C LYS A 2 66.15 -3.20 2.09
N GLU A 3 66.36 -2.99 3.39
CA GLU A 3 65.43 -3.43 4.43
C GLU A 3 64.26 -2.45 4.69
N TYR A 4 64.50 -1.14 4.59
CA TYR A 4 63.45 -0.13 4.78
C TYR A 4 62.37 -0.13 3.69
N LYS A 5 62.67 -0.64 2.48
CA LYS A 5 61.67 -0.76 1.40
C LYS A 5 60.70 -1.91 1.67
N LEU A 6 61.14 -2.99 2.32
CA LEU A 6 60.26 -4.13 2.62
C LEU A 6 59.24 -3.78 3.71
N PHE A 7 59.66 -3.01 4.72
CA PHE A 7 58.75 -2.52 5.76
C PHE A 7 57.69 -1.54 5.23
N CYS A 8 58.04 -0.66 4.29
CA CYS A 8 57.06 0.24 3.65
C CYS A 8 56.04 -0.53 2.80
N ILE A 9 56.46 -1.59 2.11
CA ILE A 9 55.55 -2.40 1.28
C ILE A 9 54.63 -3.24 2.17
N CYS A 10 55.13 -3.85 3.24
CA CYS A 10 54.29 -4.56 4.21
C CYS A 10 53.31 -3.62 4.94
N GLY A 11 53.74 -2.41 5.30
CA GLY A 11 52.88 -1.39 5.90
C GLY A 11 51.76 -0.90 4.96
N LEU A 12 52.06 -0.76 3.66
CA LEU A 12 51.07 -0.41 2.63
C LEU A 12 50.07 -1.54 2.39
N ILE A 13 50.50 -2.81 2.40
CA ILE A 13 49.59 -3.95 2.23
C ILE A 13 48.67 -4.09 3.44
N VAL A 14 49.19 -3.93 4.67
CA VAL A 14 48.36 -3.94 5.90
C VAL A 14 47.43 -2.74 5.95
N GLY A 15 47.88 -1.55 5.53
CA GLY A 15 47.05 -0.35 5.44
C GLY A 15 45.92 -0.46 4.40
N VAL A 16 46.18 -1.08 3.25
CA VAL A 16 45.17 -1.33 2.21
C VAL A 16 44.18 -2.42 2.64
N VAL A 17 44.64 -3.49 3.30
CA VAL A 17 43.76 -4.53 3.86
C VAL A 17 42.87 -3.98 4.98
N LEU A 18 43.40 -3.09 5.84
CA LEU A 18 42.61 -2.40 6.86
C LEU A 18 41.65 -1.36 6.26
N LEU A 19 42.01 -0.67 5.18
CA LEU A 19 41.11 0.25 4.46
C LEU A 19 39.96 -0.48 3.74
N PHE A 20 40.18 -1.71 3.27
CA PHE A 20 39.09 -2.55 2.76
C PHE A 20 38.20 -3.12 3.89
N TYR A 21 38.70 -3.22 5.12
CA TYR A 21 37.92 -3.62 6.30
C TYR A 21 37.21 -2.47 7.01
N ILE A 22 37.66 -1.22 6.81
CA ILE A 22 37.04 -0.01 7.38
C ILE A 22 36.41 0.80 6.24
N SER A 23 35.49 0.16 5.54
CA SER A 23 34.51 0.82 4.66
C SER A 23 33.14 0.70 5.35
N PRO A 24 32.26 1.74 5.32
CA PRO A 24 30.98 1.72 6.05
C PRO A 24 29.93 0.75 5.46
N TYR A 25 30.34 -0.12 4.53
CA TYR A 25 29.50 -1.21 4.02
C TYR A 25 29.72 -2.46 4.85
N SER A 26 28.98 -2.52 5.97
CA SER A 26 28.66 -3.70 6.79
C SER A 26 28.88 -5.06 6.09
N PRO A 27 30.01 -5.76 6.32
CA PRO A 27 30.16 -7.15 5.96
C PRO A 27 29.80 -8.00 7.19
N THR A 28 28.50 -8.11 7.48
CA THR A 28 27.96 -9.02 8.50
C THR A 28 26.81 -9.86 7.91
N CYS A 29 27.03 -10.51 6.77
CA CYS A 29 26.27 -11.73 6.37
C CYS A 29 27.27 -12.73 5.75
N LEU A 30 28.34 -13.04 6.48
CA LEU A 30 29.17 -14.22 6.25
C LEU A 30 29.18 -14.97 7.59
N LEU A 31 28.64 -16.20 7.61
CA LEU A 31 28.67 -17.19 8.71
C LEU A 31 27.54 -17.23 9.77
N ARG A 32 26.40 -16.57 9.57
CA ARG A 32 25.14 -17.03 10.18
C ARG A 32 24.07 -17.08 9.11
N SER A 33 23.39 -18.21 9.01
CA SER A 33 22.11 -18.37 8.33
C SER A 33 21.32 -17.07 8.48
N CYS A 34 21.20 -16.29 7.40
CA CYS A 34 20.42 -15.05 7.39
C CYS A 34 18.94 -15.53 7.47
N THR A 35 18.49 -15.91 8.68
CA THR A 35 17.11 -16.25 8.98
C THR A 35 16.33 -14.97 8.75
N TYR A 36 15.49 -14.96 7.71
CA TYR A 36 14.57 -13.87 7.45
C TYR A 36 13.83 -13.57 8.76
N LYS A 37 14.06 -12.39 9.35
CA LYS A 37 13.41 -11.99 10.60
C LYS A 37 11.90 -12.12 10.41
N GLN A 38 11.30 -12.97 11.22
CA GLN A 38 9.90 -13.31 11.10
C GLN A 38 9.06 -12.23 11.78
N TYR A 39 8.34 -11.42 10.99
CA TYR A 39 7.55 -10.27 11.47
C TYR A 39 6.21 -10.66 12.12
N ASP A 40 6.15 -11.79 12.81
CA ASP A 40 4.92 -12.35 13.36
C ASP A 40 4.83 -12.29 14.89
N GLY A 41 5.95 -11.97 15.56
CA GLY A 41 5.98 -11.77 17.02
C GLY A 41 5.31 -10.47 17.44
N LEU A 42 4.60 -10.49 18.58
CA LEU A 42 3.93 -9.30 19.14
C LEU A 42 4.90 -8.12 19.34
N ALA A 43 6.14 -8.39 19.75
CA ALA A 43 7.17 -7.36 19.93
C ALA A 43 7.59 -6.68 18.61
N ASP A 44 7.81 -7.45 17.54
CA ASP A 44 8.15 -6.91 16.22
C ASP A 44 6.98 -6.14 15.60
N PHE A 45 5.76 -6.63 15.83
CA PHE A 45 4.53 -5.94 15.44
C PHE A 45 4.36 -4.61 16.19
N LEU A 46 4.57 -4.58 17.51
CA LEU A 46 4.50 -3.37 18.32
C LEU A 46 5.60 -2.37 17.94
N TYR A 47 6.83 -2.82 17.68
CA TYR A 47 7.93 -1.98 17.19
C TYR A 47 7.61 -1.36 15.82
N ALA A 48 7.13 -2.16 14.87
CA ALA A 48 6.69 -1.70 13.55
C ALA A 48 5.61 -0.60 13.63
N ALA A 49 4.78 -0.70 14.67
CA ALA A 49 3.62 0.13 14.85
C ALA A 49 3.88 1.37 15.75
N GLN A 50 4.91 1.33 16.60
CA GLN A 50 5.49 2.46 17.37
C GLN A 50 6.42 3.36 16.56
N SER A 51 6.72 3.04 15.30
CA SER A 51 7.60 3.84 14.42
C SER A 51 7.13 5.30 14.16
N THR A 52 6.16 5.82 14.91
CA THR A 52 5.85 7.24 15.04
C THR A 52 7.04 8.11 15.45
N GLU A 53 8.09 7.57 16.07
CA GLU A 53 9.34 8.34 16.26
C GLU A 53 10.04 8.69 14.93
N ARG A 54 9.91 7.87 13.88
CA ARG A 54 10.37 8.26 12.52
C ARG A 54 9.58 9.46 11.98
N ASN A 55 8.31 9.62 12.38
CA ASN A 55 7.51 10.79 11.98
C ASN A 55 8.03 12.08 12.61
N ASN A 56 8.47 12.03 13.87
CA ASN A 56 9.11 13.17 14.54
C ASN A 56 10.49 13.51 13.93
N TYR A 57 11.22 12.51 13.45
CA TYR A 57 12.47 12.73 12.72
C TYR A 57 12.22 13.45 11.39
N VAL A 58 11.19 13.10 10.61
CA VAL A 58 10.89 13.77 9.34
C VAL A 58 10.32 15.18 9.55
N THR A 59 9.47 15.42 10.57
CA THR A 59 8.99 16.78 10.89
C THR A 59 10.13 17.69 11.34
N ASN A 60 11.05 17.18 12.16
CA ASN A 60 12.23 17.95 12.57
C ASN A 60 13.25 18.12 11.44
N TYR A 61 13.45 17.12 10.57
CA TYR A 61 14.33 17.25 9.39
C TYR A 61 13.77 18.18 8.31
N THR A 62 12.45 18.12 8.04
CA THR A 62 11.80 19.01 7.06
C THR A 62 11.77 20.47 7.51
N LYS A 63 11.75 20.73 8.82
CA LYS A 63 11.92 22.08 9.39
C LYS A 63 13.37 22.56 9.39
N ASN A 64 14.34 21.68 9.68
CA ASN A 64 15.73 22.08 9.95
C ASN A 64 16.69 21.96 8.75
N ASN A 65 16.36 21.24 7.68
CA ASN A 65 17.25 21.07 6.52
C ASN A 65 16.63 21.60 5.23
N LYS A 66 16.94 22.86 4.89
CA LYS A 66 16.66 23.48 3.57
C LYS A 66 17.37 22.77 2.39
N SER A 67 18.24 21.78 2.65
CA SER A 67 19.11 21.13 1.65
C SER A 67 18.58 19.80 1.09
N SER A 68 17.68 19.08 1.78
CA SER A 68 17.22 17.75 1.33
C SER A 68 15.85 17.80 0.64
N LEU A 69 15.80 17.41 -0.64
CA LEU A 69 14.57 17.40 -1.44
C LEU A 69 13.76 16.12 -1.18
N PHE A 70 12.55 16.26 -0.63
CA PHE A 70 11.63 15.14 -0.42
C PHE A 70 10.75 14.90 -1.65
N VAL A 71 10.64 13.64 -2.07
CA VAL A 71 9.81 13.24 -3.21
C VAL A 71 8.87 12.13 -2.76
N LEU A 72 7.57 12.40 -2.85
CA LEU A 72 6.53 11.38 -2.64
C LEU A 72 6.49 10.46 -3.85
N VAL A 73 6.53 9.14 -3.63
CA VAL A 73 6.47 8.14 -4.69
C VAL A 73 5.28 7.22 -4.45
N PHE A 74 4.27 7.32 -5.32
CA PHE A 74 3.08 6.48 -5.21
C PHE A 74 3.28 5.14 -5.93
N VAL A 75 3.35 4.05 -5.17
CA VAL A 75 3.41 2.68 -5.71
C VAL A 75 1.99 2.25 -6.07
N HIS A 76 1.59 2.45 -7.32
CA HIS A 76 0.22 2.20 -7.76
C HIS A 76 -0.01 0.71 -8.10
N ILE A 77 -0.47 -0.06 -7.12
CA ILE A 77 -0.90 -1.46 -7.34
C ILE A 77 -2.27 -1.49 -8.04
N GLN A 78 -2.42 -2.36 -9.04
CA GLN A 78 -3.66 -2.46 -9.81
C GLN A 78 -4.86 -2.75 -8.89
N LYS A 79 -5.97 -2.04 -9.16
CA LYS A 79 -7.30 -2.27 -8.57
C LYS A 79 -7.41 -1.98 -7.07
N THR A 80 -6.50 -1.19 -6.49
CA THR A 80 -6.51 -0.77 -5.08
C THR A 80 -6.94 0.70 -4.88
N ALA A 81 -7.90 1.18 -5.68
CA ALA A 81 -8.35 2.58 -5.66
C ALA A 81 -7.27 3.64 -6.00
N GLY A 82 -6.13 3.26 -6.61
CA GLY A 82 -5.06 4.19 -6.95
C GLY A 82 -5.49 5.37 -7.83
N THR A 83 -6.37 5.15 -8.82
CA THR A 83 -6.93 6.24 -9.64
C THR A 83 -7.62 7.34 -8.81
N LEU A 84 -8.29 6.97 -7.71
CA LEU A 84 -8.92 7.94 -6.80
C LEU A 84 -7.84 8.76 -6.10
N VAL A 85 -6.86 8.09 -5.49
CA VAL A 85 -5.78 8.74 -4.74
C VAL A 85 -4.97 9.68 -5.63
N GLU A 86 -4.59 9.24 -6.83
CA GLU A 86 -3.84 10.08 -7.79
C GLU A 86 -4.65 11.30 -8.24
N ARG A 87 -5.96 11.14 -8.48
CA ARG A 87 -6.83 12.28 -8.78
C ARG A 87 -6.85 13.28 -7.63
N ARG A 88 -6.95 12.79 -6.39
CA ARG A 88 -6.98 13.62 -5.18
C ARG A 88 -5.66 14.34 -4.92
N LEU A 89 -4.53 13.66 -5.15
CA LEU A 89 -3.18 14.24 -5.01
C LEU A 89 -2.91 15.34 -6.05
N VAL A 90 -3.32 15.10 -7.30
CA VAL A 90 -2.83 15.90 -8.44
C VAL A 90 -3.91 16.83 -8.99
N LYS A 91 -5.08 16.28 -9.35
CA LYS A 91 -6.11 17.04 -10.08
C LYS A 91 -6.98 17.88 -9.14
N ASP A 92 -7.47 17.28 -8.05
CA ASP A 92 -8.15 18.04 -7.01
C ASP A 92 -7.13 18.86 -6.19
N GLY A 93 -5.93 18.32 -6.01
CA GLY A 93 -4.77 18.99 -5.43
C GLY A 93 -4.71 18.97 -3.91
N LEU A 94 -3.63 19.55 -3.39
CA LEU A 94 -3.31 19.62 -1.97
C LEU A 94 -3.32 21.07 -1.49
N VAL A 95 -3.58 21.30 -0.20
CA VAL A 95 -3.39 22.61 0.42
C VAL A 95 -1.88 22.88 0.50
N GLY A 96 -1.45 24.06 0.04
CA GLY A 96 -0.04 24.47 0.09
C GLY A 96 0.92 23.77 -0.89
N LYS A 97 0.43 22.83 -1.72
CA LYS A 97 1.22 22.23 -2.82
C LYS A 97 0.39 22.26 -4.10
N THR A 98 0.97 22.81 -5.16
CA THR A 98 0.30 22.94 -6.46
C THR A 98 0.89 21.99 -7.50
N CYS A 99 0.03 21.49 -8.37
CA CYS A 99 0.38 20.83 -9.61
C CYS A 99 -0.26 21.61 -10.75
N HIS A 100 0.48 21.85 -11.82
CA HIS A 100 0.00 22.62 -12.98
C HIS A 100 -0.55 21.64 -14.04
N CYS A 101 -1.86 21.69 -14.27
CA CYS A 101 -2.58 20.79 -15.16
C CYS A 101 -3.11 21.55 -16.39
N PHE A 102 -2.40 21.53 -17.53
CA PHE A 102 -2.85 22.18 -18.77
C PHE A 102 -3.64 21.23 -19.67
N GLY A 103 -4.89 20.90 -19.31
CA GLY A 103 -5.80 20.07 -20.15
C GLY A 103 -5.34 18.63 -20.44
N ARG A 104 -4.19 18.21 -19.92
CA ARG A 104 -3.54 16.91 -20.18
C ARG A 104 -3.94 15.86 -19.14
N LYS A 105 -3.76 14.59 -19.49
CA LYS A 105 -3.85 13.46 -18.55
C LYS A 105 -2.76 13.51 -17.44
N ARG A 106 -1.72 14.31 -17.61
CA ARG A 106 -0.58 14.48 -16.70
C ARG A 106 -0.40 15.95 -16.31
N CYS A 107 0.02 16.21 -15.09
CA CYS A 107 0.25 17.53 -14.53
C CYS A 107 1.67 17.67 -14.01
N ASN A 108 2.22 18.89 -14.05
CA ASN A 108 3.55 19.15 -13.54
C ASN A 108 3.51 19.46 -12.04
N CYS A 109 4.09 18.59 -11.20
CA CYS A 109 4.13 18.73 -9.74
C CYS A 109 5.55 19.04 -9.29
N GLN A 110 5.95 20.30 -9.47
CA GLN A 110 7.26 20.83 -9.10
C GLN A 110 7.14 21.86 -7.97
N ASN A 111 8.18 21.95 -7.13
CA ASN A 111 8.30 23.01 -6.13
C ASN A 111 8.76 24.33 -6.79
N PRO A 112 8.78 25.47 -6.08
CA PRO A 112 9.22 26.75 -6.65
C PRO A 112 10.63 26.74 -7.23
N ASN A 113 11.49 25.85 -6.74
CA ASN A 113 12.85 25.65 -7.25
C ASN A 113 12.89 24.77 -8.51
N GLY A 114 11.73 24.40 -9.08
CA GLY A 114 11.56 23.55 -10.26
C GLY A 114 11.76 22.05 -10.01
N ASN A 115 11.84 21.58 -8.76
CA ASN A 115 12.13 20.17 -8.46
C ASN A 115 10.84 19.37 -8.39
N THR A 116 10.81 18.20 -9.02
CA THR A 116 9.68 17.28 -8.90
C THR A 116 9.52 16.82 -7.45
N TRP A 117 8.35 17.02 -6.85
CA TRP A 117 8.06 16.58 -5.47
C TRP A 117 7.12 15.37 -5.40
N LEU A 118 6.53 14.95 -6.53
CA LEU A 118 5.61 13.83 -6.62
C LEU A 118 5.85 12.97 -7.86
N VAL A 119 6.09 11.68 -7.66
CA VAL A 119 6.12 10.63 -8.68
C VAL A 119 4.83 9.82 -8.58
N SER A 120 4.03 9.90 -9.62
CA SER A 120 2.73 9.20 -9.78
C SER A 120 2.35 9.16 -11.25
N ARG A 121 1.33 8.38 -11.63
CA ARG A 121 0.82 8.33 -13.01
C ARG A 121 0.33 9.69 -13.48
N TYR A 122 -0.33 10.47 -12.62
CA TYR A 122 -0.90 11.77 -12.99
C TYR A 122 0.10 12.93 -12.86
N SER A 123 1.26 12.73 -12.24
CA SER A 123 2.35 13.71 -12.27
C SER A 123 3.35 13.39 -13.39
N THR A 124 4.25 12.44 -13.13
CA THR A 124 5.37 12.06 -14.00
C THR A 124 5.00 11.03 -15.07
N GLY A 125 3.78 10.51 -15.05
CA GLY A 125 3.41 9.36 -15.88
C GLY A 125 3.96 8.06 -15.33
N TRP A 126 3.97 7.02 -16.17
CA TRP A 126 4.59 5.72 -15.89
C TRP A 126 6.11 5.81 -16.01
N LEU A 127 6.73 6.61 -15.15
CA LEU A 127 8.14 7.02 -15.22
C LEU A 127 9.10 5.83 -15.33
N CYS A 128 8.78 4.75 -14.61
CA CYS A 128 9.61 3.56 -14.46
C CYS A 128 8.99 2.29 -15.04
N GLY A 129 7.90 2.41 -15.80
CA GLY A 129 7.13 1.28 -16.30
C GLY A 129 5.66 1.37 -15.93
N LEU A 130 4.79 0.73 -16.71
CA LEU A 130 3.36 0.65 -16.43
C LEU A 130 3.15 -0.13 -15.12
N HIS A 131 2.57 0.54 -14.10
CA HIS A 131 2.39 -0.04 -12.77
C HIS A 131 3.69 -0.61 -12.18
N ALA A 132 4.79 0.14 -12.32
CA ALA A 132 6.09 -0.25 -11.76
C ALA A 132 5.96 -0.66 -10.28
N ASP A 133 6.47 -1.85 -9.96
CA ASP A 133 6.49 -2.34 -8.59
C ASP A 133 7.55 -1.62 -7.73
N LEU A 134 7.64 -1.96 -6.43
CA LEU A 134 8.60 -1.33 -5.53
C LEU A 134 10.05 -1.56 -5.98
N THR A 135 10.36 -2.74 -6.52
CA THR A 135 11.70 -3.08 -7.02
C THR A 135 12.04 -2.19 -8.22
N GLU A 136 11.14 -2.11 -9.21
CA GLU A 136 11.30 -1.27 -10.39
C GLU A 136 11.49 0.21 -10.01
N LEU A 137 10.68 0.71 -9.07
CA LEU A 137 10.75 2.11 -8.66
C LEU A 137 12.07 2.44 -7.94
N GLN A 138 12.52 1.58 -7.01
CA GLN A 138 13.76 1.78 -6.28
C GLN A 138 14.99 1.81 -7.21
N GLU A 139 15.00 1.00 -8.26
CA GLU A 139 16.11 0.94 -9.22
C GLU A 139 16.08 2.08 -10.27
N CYS A 140 14.95 2.77 -10.43
CA CYS A 140 14.70 3.65 -11.57
C CYS A 140 14.51 5.14 -11.22
N VAL A 141 13.81 5.46 -10.13
CA VAL A 141 13.25 6.80 -9.91
C VAL A 141 14.33 7.89 -9.88
N ASP A 142 15.46 7.66 -9.22
CA ASP A 142 16.52 8.67 -9.09
C ASP A 142 17.12 9.08 -10.44
N ASN A 143 17.56 8.08 -11.21
CA ASN A 143 18.12 8.30 -12.54
C ASN A 143 17.14 9.00 -13.49
N LYS A 144 15.84 8.66 -13.40
CA LYS A 144 14.82 9.27 -14.25
C LYS A 144 14.48 10.70 -13.82
N LEU A 145 14.42 10.98 -12.52
CA LEU A 145 14.18 12.33 -12.02
C LEU A 145 15.35 13.26 -12.27
N ASN A 146 16.60 12.78 -12.19
CA ASN A 146 17.77 13.56 -12.58
C ASN A 146 17.66 14.07 -14.03
N LYS A 147 17.14 13.23 -14.93
CA LYS A 147 16.89 13.59 -16.33
C LYS A 147 15.73 14.57 -16.50
N ILE A 148 14.61 14.37 -15.79
CA ILE A 148 13.43 15.26 -15.86
C ILE A 148 13.74 16.65 -15.29
N ASP A 149 14.35 16.69 -14.10
CA ASP A 149 14.67 17.94 -13.41
C ASP A 149 15.93 18.61 -13.99
N ARG A 150 16.65 17.94 -14.91
CA ARG A 150 17.92 18.38 -15.54
C ARG A 150 19.01 18.73 -14.53
N ARG A 151 19.04 18.03 -13.40
CA ARG A 151 20.04 18.22 -12.34
C ARG A 151 20.16 16.99 -11.46
N ILE A 152 21.37 16.82 -10.93
CA ILE A 152 21.69 15.77 -9.97
C ILE A 152 21.50 16.37 -8.57
N VAL A 153 20.48 15.89 -7.85
CA VAL A 153 20.14 16.36 -6.51
C VAL A 153 19.91 15.14 -5.62
N LYS A 154 20.49 15.17 -4.41
CA LYS A 154 20.21 14.15 -3.40
C LYS A 154 18.74 14.26 -2.97
N ARG A 155 17.97 13.20 -3.22
CA ARG A 155 16.53 13.12 -2.90
C ARG A 155 16.25 12.11 -1.81
N ASN A 156 15.28 12.44 -0.97
CA ASN A 156 14.69 11.53 0.00
C ASN A 156 13.35 11.03 -0.56
N TYR A 157 13.27 9.75 -0.91
CA TYR A 157 12.06 9.14 -1.45
C TYR A 157 11.15 8.62 -0.35
N ILE A 158 9.91 9.09 -0.36
CA ILE A 158 8.87 8.63 0.57
C ILE A 158 7.88 7.79 -0.24
N TYR A 159 8.03 6.47 -0.15
CA TYR A 159 7.15 5.53 -0.83
C TYR A 159 5.85 5.35 -0.06
N PHE A 160 4.73 5.38 -0.77
CA PHE A 160 3.42 5.09 -0.20
C PHE A 160 2.53 4.35 -1.19
N THR A 161 1.50 3.65 -0.70
CA THR A 161 0.64 2.82 -1.56
C THR A 161 -0.80 2.71 -1.05
N MET A 162 -1.63 1.98 -1.78
CA MET A 162 -2.96 1.54 -1.37
C MET A 162 -3.06 0.03 -1.52
N LEU A 163 -3.65 -0.63 -0.53
CA LEU A 163 -3.98 -2.05 -0.56
C LEU A 163 -5.49 -2.27 -0.61
N ARG A 164 -5.89 -3.52 -0.89
CA ARG A 164 -7.28 -3.94 -0.96
C ARG A 164 -7.40 -5.42 -0.62
N ASP A 165 -8.55 -5.82 -0.10
CA ASP A 165 -8.97 -7.20 0.07
C ASP A 165 -8.61 -8.02 -1.18
N PRO A 166 -7.81 -9.08 -1.04
CA PRO A 166 -7.25 -9.82 -2.16
C PRO A 166 -8.29 -10.42 -3.10
N VAL A 167 -9.39 -10.96 -2.57
CA VAL A 167 -10.47 -11.57 -3.35
C VAL A 167 -11.16 -10.50 -4.21
N ASN A 168 -11.61 -9.41 -3.60
CA ASN A 168 -12.25 -8.32 -4.33
C ASN A 168 -11.29 -7.61 -5.29
N ARG A 169 -9.99 -7.52 -4.96
CA ARG A 169 -8.96 -6.99 -5.85
C ARG A 169 -8.79 -7.88 -7.07
N PHE A 170 -8.69 -9.20 -6.88
CA PHE A 170 -8.55 -10.19 -7.95
C PHE A 170 -9.77 -10.21 -8.87
N ILE A 171 -10.99 -10.27 -8.32
CA ILE A 171 -12.24 -10.19 -9.09
C ILE A 171 -12.29 -8.87 -9.87
N SER A 172 -11.92 -7.75 -9.24
CA SER A 172 -11.88 -6.45 -9.92
C SER A 172 -10.88 -6.42 -11.07
N GLU A 173 -9.80 -7.19 -10.97
CA GLU A 173 -8.77 -7.33 -11.99
C GLU A 173 -9.26 -8.16 -13.17
N TRP A 174 -9.83 -9.34 -12.90
CA TRP A 174 -10.49 -10.20 -13.88
C TRP A 174 -11.55 -9.43 -14.69
N LEU A 175 -12.44 -8.71 -14.01
CA LEU A 175 -13.47 -7.90 -14.69
C LEU A 175 -12.89 -6.78 -15.55
N HIS A 176 -11.70 -6.27 -15.21
CA HIS A 176 -11.03 -5.23 -15.99
C HIS A 176 -10.39 -5.81 -17.24
N ILE A 177 -9.76 -6.98 -17.11
CA ILE A 177 -9.25 -7.76 -18.23
C ILE A 177 -10.41 -8.08 -19.17
N ARG A 178 -11.55 -8.60 -18.70
CA ARG A 178 -12.71 -8.88 -19.57
C ARG A 178 -13.20 -7.70 -20.42
N ARG A 179 -12.85 -6.47 -20.04
CA ARG A 179 -13.15 -5.22 -20.76
C ARG A 179 -11.98 -4.71 -21.64
N GLY A 180 -10.95 -5.52 -21.87
CA GLY A 180 -9.81 -5.25 -22.76
C GLY A 180 -8.52 -4.74 -22.08
N ALA A 181 -8.39 -4.80 -20.75
CA ALA A 181 -7.16 -4.32 -20.09
C ALA A 181 -6.06 -5.39 -20.07
N THR A 182 -4.92 -5.15 -20.73
CA THR A 182 -3.92 -6.23 -20.97
C THR A 182 -2.67 -6.21 -20.07
N TRP A 183 -2.32 -5.04 -19.49
CA TRP A 183 -1.03 -4.77 -18.81
C TRP A 183 0.24 -5.28 -19.53
N GLN A 184 0.17 -5.62 -20.81
CA GLN A 184 1.27 -6.23 -21.57
C GLN A 184 2.49 -5.30 -21.69
N SER A 185 2.31 -3.98 -21.52
CA SER A 185 3.41 -3.00 -21.51
C SER A 185 4.07 -2.80 -20.14
N ALA A 186 3.73 -3.62 -19.13
CA ALA A 186 4.48 -3.68 -17.89
C ALA A 186 5.90 -4.21 -18.16
N THR A 187 6.91 -3.48 -17.68
CA THR A 187 8.31 -3.80 -17.95
C THR A 187 8.86 -4.91 -17.06
N LEU A 188 8.31 -5.04 -15.84
CA LEU A 188 8.68 -6.06 -14.85
C LEU A 188 10.19 -6.08 -14.57
N ARG A 189 10.85 -4.91 -14.60
CA ARG A 189 12.29 -4.83 -14.50
C ARG A 189 12.78 -5.23 -13.10
N CYS A 190 13.82 -6.03 -13.09
CA CYS A 190 14.54 -6.43 -11.88
C CYS A 190 16.02 -6.54 -12.26
N HIS A 191 16.92 -5.95 -11.46
CA HIS A 191 18.30 -5.69 -11.89
C HIS A 191 18.37 -4.96 -13.24
N LYS A 192 17.47 -3.99 -13.44
CA LYS A 192 17.30 -3.18 -14.68
C LYS A 192 16.94 -3.97 -15.95
N GLN A 193 16.68 -5.27 -15.86
CA GLN A 193 16.34 -6.13 -17.01
C GLN A 193 14.91 -6.67 -16.90
N SER A 194 14.23 -6.79 -18.03
CA SER A 194 12.92 -7.48 -18.10
C SER A 194 13.11 -8.99 -17.97
N PRO A 195 12.13 -9.72 -17.41
CA PRO A 195 12.27 -11.15 -17.20
C PRO A 195 12.39 -11.90 -18.54
N PRO A 196 13.27 -12.91 -18.63
CA PRO A 196 13.35 -13.74 -19.82
C PRO A 196 12.08 -14.58 -19.97
N LEU A 197 11.76 -14.97 -21.21
CA LEU A 197 10.54 -15.72 -21.55
C LEU A 197 10.41 -17.06 -20.82
N GLN A 198 11.51 -17.64 -20.37
CA GLN A 198 11.49 -18.86 -19.54
C GLN A 198 10.88 -18.65 -18.15
N TYR A 199 10.92 -17.42 -17.62
CA TYR A 199 10.42 -17.08 -16.28
C TYR A 199 9.08 -16.36 -16.31
N TYR A 200 8.79 -15.64 -17.40
CA TYR A 200 7.51 -14.97 -17.57
C TYR A 200 7.09 -14.93 -19.03
N LYS A 201 5.85 -15.35 -19.30
CA LYS A 201 5.14 -15.13 -20.56
C LYS A 201 3.79 -14.49 -20.23
N PRO A 202 3.36 -13.45 -20.95
CA PRO A 202 2.01 -12.92 -20.78
C PRO A 202 0.98 -14.03 -20.99
N CYS A 203 -0.04 -14.09 -20.14
CA CYS A 203 -1.17 -14.97 -20.38
C CYS A 203 -1.85 -14.56 -21.68
N ASP A 204 -1.98 -15.49 -22.61
CA ASP A 204 -2.86 -15.31 -23.75
C ASP A 204 -4.27 -15.73 -23.34
N PHE A 205 -5.17 -14.75 -23.35
CA PHE A 205 -6.59 -14.96 -23.02
C PHE A 205 -7.46 -14.92 -24.29
N ILE A 206 -6.83 -14.95 -25.47
CA ILE A 206 -7.51 -15.07 -26.77
C ILE A 206 -8.04 -16.50 -26.89
N ASN A 207 -9.38 -16.58 -26.98
CA ASN A 207 -10.25 -17.75 -27.08
C ASN A 207 -9.60 -19.11 -27.46
N ASP A 208 -9.87 -20.12 -26.64
CA ASP A 208 -9.94 -21.56 -26.99
C ASP A 208 -11.05 -21.89 -28.02
N ASN A 209 -11.56 -20.91 -28.77
CA ASN A 209 -12.60 -21.08 -29.80
C ASN A 209 -12.14 -20.36 -31.07
N GLU A 210 -11.49 -21.10 -31.97
CA GLU A 210 -10.99 -20.68 -33.28
C GLU A 210 -12.07 -20.15 -34.27
N ASN A 211 -13.35 -20.09 -33.90
CA ASN A 211 -14.43 -19.87 -34.87
C ASN A 211 -15.18 -18.52 -34.77
N ASN A 212 -14.61 -17.48 -34.17
CA ASN A 212 -15.20 -16.14 -34.25
C ASN A 212 -14.15 -15.04 -34.43
N ILE A 213 -13.66 -14.94 -35.66
CA ILE A 213 -12.92 -13.80 -36.20
C ILE A 213 -13.91 -12.64 -36.27
N ASN A 214 -14.12 -11.91 -35.16
CA ASN A 214 -14.61 -10.52 -35.07
C ASN A 214 -15.04 -10.15 -33.63
N SER A 215 -14.22 -10.39 -32.61
CA SER A 215 -14.41 -9.69 -31.34
C SER A 215 -13.09 -9.27 -30.69
N THR A 216 -12.77 -7.98 -30.84
CA THR A 216 -11.70 -7.28 -30.11
C THR A 216 -12.08 -7.02 -28.64
N ILE A 217 -12.90 -7.88 -28.05
CA ILE A 217 -13.43 -7.74 -26.70
C ILE A 217 -13.15 -9.04 -25.96
N TRP A 218 -12.39 -8.97 -24.86
CA TRP A 218 -12.15 -10.10 -23.94
C TRP A 218 -13.41 -10.51 -23.15
N SER A 219 -14.62 -10.35 -23.73
CA SER A 219 -15.92 -10.55 -23.09
C SER A 219 -16.12 -11.99 -22.61
N ASN A 220 -15.44 -12.93 -23.28
CA ASN A 220 -15.59 -14.38 -23.08
C ASN A 220 -14.54 -15.00 -22.15
N LEU A 221 -13.63 -14.22 -21.54
CA LEU A 221 -12.67 -14.78 -20.59
C LEU A 221 -13.38 -15.29 -19.34
N SER A 222 -13.41 -16.62 -19.19
CA SER A 222 -13.94 -17.29 -18.02
C SER A 222 -13.06 -17.03 -16.77
N LEU A 223 -13.67 -17.05 -15.58
CA LEU A 223 -12.93 -16.95 -14.32
C LEU A 223 -11.94 -18.12 -14.16
N LYS A 224 -12.32 -19.33 -14.60
CA LYS A 224 -11.48 -20.53 -14.52
C LYS A 224 -10.22 -20.39 -15.39
N SER A 225 -10.35 -19.95 -16.64
CA SER A 225 -9.20 -19.70 -17.52
C SER A 225 -8.29 -18.61 -16.95
N PHE A 226 -8.86 -17.59 -16.31
CA PHE A 226 -8.09 -16.54 -15.65
C PHE A 226 -7.28 -17.07 -14.46
N ILE A 227 -7.87 -17.91 -13.61
CA ILE A 227 -7.20 -18.54 -12.46
C ILE A 227 -6.11 -19.52 -12.93
N ASN A 228 -6.41 -20.31 -13.96
CA ASN A 228 -5.56 -21.41 -14.40
C ASN A 228 -4.29 -20.97 -15.16
N CYS A 229 -4.18 -19.70 -15.59
CA CYS A 229 -2.94 -19.26 -16.21
C CYS A 229 -1.79 -19.19 -15.19
N PRO A 230 -0.71 -19.98 -15.34
CA PRO A 230 0.37 -20.06 -14.35
C PRO A 230 1.20 -18.78 -14.25
N TYR A 231 1.23 -17.96 -15.30
CA TYR A 231 1.93 -16.68 -15.36
C TYR A 231 1.04 -15.47 -15.05
N ASN A 232 -0.18 -15.71 -14.53
CA ASN A 232 -1.10 -14.62 -14.25
C ASN A 232 -0.57 -13.70 -13.14
N LEU A 233 -0.16 -12.49 -13.53
CA LEU A 233 0.34 -11.48 -12.62
C LEU A 233 -0.71 -10.99 -11.61
N ALA A 234 -1.99 -11.34 -11.78
CA ALA A 234 -3.00 -11.09 -10.78
C ALA A 234 -2.80 -11.96 -9.52
N ASN A 235 -2.20 -13.14 -9.64
CA ASN A 235 -1.92 -14.03 -8.51
C ASN A 235 -0.90 -13.37 -7.57
N ASN A 236 -1.21 -13.32 -6.27
CA ASN A 236 -0.38 -12.73 -5.22
C ASN A 236 0.23 -11.36 -5.59
N ARG A 237 -0.55 -10.52 -6.29
CA ARG A 237 -0.08 -9.26 -6.88
C ARG A 237 0.46 -8.30 -5.83
N GLN A 238 -0.25 -8.08 -4.72
CA GLN A 238 0.16 -7.10 -3.71
C GLN A 238 1.47 -7.52 -3.06
N THR A 239 1.60 -8.81 -2.76
CA THR A 239 2.81 -9.39 -2.18
C THR A 239 3.99 -9.27 -3.13
N ARG A 240 3.82 -9.68 -4.40
CA ARG A 240 4.89 -9.56 -5.40
C ARG A 240 5.30 -8.10 -5.61
N MET A 241 4.35 -7.19 -5.77
CA MET A 241 4.65 -5.78 -6.07
C MET A 241 5.26 -5.01 -4.90
N LEU A 242 5.15 -5.53 -3.67
CA LEU A 242 5.75 -4.93 -2.48
C LEU A 242 7.03 -5.62 -2.04
N ALA A 243 7.34 -6.81 -2.53
CA ALA A 243 8.58 -7.50 -2.20
C ALA A 243 9.79 -6.87 -2.93
N ASN A 244 10.99 -7.11 -2.39
CA ASN A 244 12.24 -6.85 -3.09
C ASN A 244 12.57 -8.08 -3.95
N LEU A 245 12.20 -8.03 -5.22
CA LEU A 245 12.39 -9.15 -6.14
C LEU A 245 13.87 -9.35 -6.51
N SER A 246 14.69 -8.30 -6.45
CA SER A 246 16.13 -8.36 -6.75
C SER A 246 16.87 -9.31 -5.81
N ASN A 247 16.45 -9.42 -4.55
CA ASN A 247 16.99 -10.36 -3.57
C ASN A 247 16.36 -11.77 -3.67
N LEU A 248 15.32 -11.94 -4.47
CA LEU A 248 14.54 -13.18 -4.61
C LEU A 248 14.72 -13.81 -6.00
N GLN A 249 15.86 -13.53 -6.66
CA GLN A 249 16.16 -14.02 -8.00
C GLN A 249 15.15 -13.57 -9.06
N CYS A 250 14.62 -12.36 -8.91
CA CYS A 250 13.67 -11.72 -9.82
C CYS A 250 12.46 -12.63 -10.12
N TYR A 251 12.11 -12.84 -11.39
CA TYR A 251 10.92 -13.59 -11.77
C TYR A 251 11.13 -15.11 -11.87
N LYS A 252 12.32 -15.63 -11.51
CA LYS A 252 12.67 -17.05 -11.64
C LYS A 252 11.64 -17.99 -10.97
N HIS A 253 11.07 -17.55 -9.84
CA HIS A 253 10.12 -18.34 -9.03
C HIS A 253 8.66 -17.88 -9.19
N LEU A 254 8.33 -17.12 -10.24
CA LEU A 254 6.99 -16.53 -10.41
C LEU A 254 5.86 -17.58 -10.36
N THR A 255 6.05 -18.71 -11.04
CA THR A 255 5.07 -19.80 -11.08
C THR A 255 4.95 -20.50 -9.75
N ASN A 256 6.06 -20.65 -9.00
CA ASN A 256 6.05 -21.18 -7.63
C ASN A 256 5.28 -20.25 -6.68
N TRP A 257 5.51 -18.94 -6.76
CA TRP A 257 4.79 -17.93 -5.97
C TRP A 257 3.30 -17.88 -6.26
N SER A 258 2.89 -18.31 -7.46
CA SER A 258 1.51 -18.27 -7.93
C SER A 258 0.79 -19.62 -7.81
N GLN A 259 1.44 -20.66 -7.29
CA GLN A 259 0.79 -21.95 -7.06
C GLN A 259 -0.36 -21.80 -6.07
N PRO A 260 -1.54 -22.39 -6.34
CA PRO A 260 -2.66 -22.39 -5.41
C PRO A 260 -2.29 -23.07 -4.08
N LEU A 261 -2.65 -22.45 -2.96
CA LEU A 261 -2.39 -22.99 -1.62
C LEU A 261 -3.66 -22.98 -0.77
N ASN A 262 -4.14 -24.17 -0.41
CA ASN A 262 -5.24 -24.36 0.54
C ASN A 262 -4.71 -24.52 1.97
N ILE A 263 -4.19 -23.42 2.53
CA ILE A 263 -3.63 -23.41 3.90
C ILE A 263 -4.14 -22.20 4.69
N THR A 264 -4.54 -22.40 5.93
CA THR A 264 -5.05 -21.31 6.79
C THR A 264 -3.96 -20.70 7.67
N VAL A 265 -2.87 -21.42 7.91
CA VAL A 265 -1.77 -21.02 8.81
C VAL A 265 -0.52 -20.75 8.00
N PHE A 266 0.17 -19.65 8.29
CA PHE A 266 1.38 -19.27 7.55
C PHE A 266 2.57 -20.23 7.79
N ASN A 267 2.61 -20.96 8.92
CA ASN A 267 3.69 -21.92 9.25
C ASN A 267 3.78 -23.09 8.26
N SER A 268 2.72 -23.38 7.51
CA SER A 268 2.72 -24.42 6.47
C SER A 268 3.06 -23.87 5.07
N LEU A 269 3.46 -22.60 4.96
CA LEU A 269 3.91 -22.04 3.68
C LEU A 269 5.22 -22.68 3.24
N PRO A 270 5.35 -23.09 1.97
CA PRO A 270 6.64 -23.48 1.45
C PRO A 270 7.61 -22.29 1.43
N LEU A 271 8.91 -22.59 1.57
CA LEU A 271 9.96 -21.58 1.80
C LEU A 271 9.99 -20.47 0.73
N ILE A 272 9.78 -20.83 -0.54
CA ILE A 272 9.82 -19.88 -1.67
C ILE A 272 8.69 -18.84 -1.57
N GLN A 273 7.50 -19.25 -1.15
CA GLN A 273 6.37 -18.36 -0.92
C GLN A 273 6.52 -17.55 0.38
N LEU A 274 7.03 -18.21 1.44
CA LEU A 274 7.28 -17.56 2.73
C LEU A 274 8.31 -16.42 2.60
N THR A 275 9.38 -16.62 1.82
CA THR A 275 10.41 -15.59 1.58
C THR A 275 9.85 -14.38 0.83
N LEU A 276 8.99 -14.59 -0.17
CA LEU A 276 8.27 -13.50 -0.86
C LEU A 276 7.38 -12.73 0.13
N LEU A 277 6.57 -13.44 0.92
CA LEU A 277 5.67 -12.83 1.91
C LEU A 277 6.44 -12.03 2.96
N ASN A 278 7.53 -12.57 3.49
CA ASN A 278 8.37 -11.90 4.49
C ASN A 278 9.06 -10.66 3.90
N SER A 279 9.51 -10.71 2.64
CA SER A 279 10.04 -9.54 1.94
C SER A 279 9.00 -8.43 1.79
N ALA A 280 7.76 -8.78 1.42
CA ALA A 280 6.67 -7.81 1.32
C ALA A 280 6.30 -7.21 2.69
N LYS A 281 6.21 -8.02 3.75
CA LYS A 281 5.99 -7.55 5.13
C LYS A 281 7.12 -6.60 5.58
N TYR A 282 8.38 -6.97 5.35
CA TYR A 282 9.53 -6.12 5.66
C TYR A 282 9.40 -4.75 4.99
N ASN A 283 9.12 -4.74 3.68
CA ASN A 283 9.00 -3.51 2.93
C ASN A 283 7.79 -2.69 3.38
N LEU A 284 6.67 -3.32 3.72
CA LEU A 284 5.49 -2.61 4.24
C LEU A 284 5.78 -1.87 5.56
N ILE A 285 6.68 -2.39 6.38
CA ILE A 285 7.07 -1.81 7.68
C ILE A 285 8.18 -0.76 7.52
N ASN A 286 9.20 -1.07 6.72
CA ASN A 286 10.47 -0.35 6.71
C ASN A 286 10.66 0.57 5.51
N VAL A 287 10.05 0.26 4.36
CA VAL A 287 10.27 0.98 3.10
C VAL A 287 9.05 1.80 2.70
N ILE A 288 7.86 1.21 2.79
CA ILE A 288 6.59 1.88 2.57
C ILE A 288 6.29 2.72 3.81
N TYR A 289 6.50 4.02 3.68
CA TYR A 289 6.31 4.98 4.75
C TYR A 289 4.85 5.05 5.19
N CYS A 290 3.93 5.04 4.23
CA CYS A 290 2.50 5.08 4.50
C CYS A 290 1.71 4.21 3.52
N TYR A 291 0.57 3.68 3.96
CA TYR A 291 -0.39 3.07 3.04
C TYR A 291 -1.83 3.26 3.53
N GLY A 292 -2.76 3.19 2.59
CA GLY A 292 -4.20 3.12 2.88
C GLY A 292 -4.81 1.78 2.48
N LEU A 293 -6.05 1.57 2.89
CA LEU A 293 -6.88 0.40 2.57
C LEU A 293 -8.13 0.87 1.82
N SER A 294 -8.43 0.24 0.69
CA SER A 294 -9.48 0.66 -0.24
C SER A 294 -10.90 0.58 0.34
N GLU A 295 -11.09 -0.24 1.36
CA GLU A 295 -12.35 -0.48 2.07
C GLU A 295 -12.58 0.59 3.14
N TYR A 296 -11.51 1.27 3.55
CA TYR A 296 -11.48 2.19 4.68
C TYR A 296 -11.00 3.57 4.22
N LEU A 297 -11.62 4.12 3.16
CA LEU A 297 -11.13 5.34 2.49
C LEU A 297 -11.09 6.58 3.39
N ILE A 298 -12.03 6.74 4.33
CA ILE A 298 -12.04 7.87 5.28
C ILE A 298 -10.81 7.77 6.20
N TYR A 299 -10.62 6.61 6.83
CA TYR A 299 -9.44 6.35 7.67
C TYR A 299 -8.13 6.41 6.88
N SER A 300 -8.15 5.95 5.62
CA SER A 300 -6.98 6.00 4.74
C SER A 300 -6.62 7.43 4.39
N GLN A 301 -7.59 8.30 4.10
CA GLN A 301 -7.34 9.72 3.90
C GLN A 301 -6.73 10.34 5.16
N TYR A 302 -7.31 10.06 6.34
CA TYR A 302 -6.79 10.54 7.63
C TYR A 302 -5.32 10.13 7.83
N ILE A 303 -5.00 8.84 7.71
CA ILE A 303 -3.63 8.33 7.86
C ILE A 303 -2.69 8.93 6.82
N LEU A 304 -3.06 8.96 5.54
CA LEU A 304 -2.21 9.49 4.48
C LEU A 304 -1.87 10.96 4.72
N GLN A 305 -2.82 11.77 5.19
CA GLN A 305 -2.59 13.17 5.52
C GLN A 305 -1.65 13.35 6.71
N LYS A 306 -1.84 12.57 7.78
CA LYS A 306 -1.00 12.64 8.99
C LYS A 306 0.41 12.14 8.75
N CYS A 307 0.53 11.02 8.06
CA CYS A 307 1.81 10.37 7.79
C CYS A 307 2.63 11.14 6.75
N LEU A 308 2.03 11.52 5.62
CA LEU A 308 2.76 12.22 4.54
C LEU A 308 2.86 13.74 4.76
N HIS A 309 2.27 14.27 5.85
CA HIS A 309 2.17 15.70 6.13
C HIS A 309 1.59 16.50 4.95
N ILE A 310 0.50 15.98 4.39
CA ILE A 310 -0.26 16.61 3.30
C ILE A 310 -1.69 16.86 3.74
N THR A 311 -2.37 17.78 3.07
CA THR A 311 -3.80 18.01 3.28
C THR A 311 -4.50 17.98 1.93
N PHE A 312 -5.40 17.01 1.72
CA PHE A 312 -6.17 16.93 0.49
C PHE A 312 -7.18 18.07 0.42
N LYS A 313 -7.37 18.68 -0.76
CA LYS A 313 -8.42 19.69 -0.96
C LYS A 313 -9.83 19.10 -1.07
N ARG A 314 -9.95 17.78 -1.31
CA ARG A 314 -11.23 17.10 -1.42
C ARG A 314 -11.22 15.74 -0.74
N ALA A 315 -12.35 15.38 -0.13
CA ALA A 315 -12.53 14.13 0.59
C ALA A 315 -12.46 12.93 -0.36
N PHE A 316 -11.94 11.79 0.09
CA PHE A 316 -12.02 10.55 -0.69
C PHE A 316 -13.49 10.14 -0.90
N ILE A 317 -14.35 10.45 0.07
CA ILE A 317 -15.80 10.22 0.05
C ILE A 317 -16.54 11.53 0.35
N GLU A 318 -17.53 11.91 -0.47
CA GLU A 318 -18.34 13.12 -0.26
C GLU A 318 -19.57 12.85 0.62
N PHE A 319 -19.79 13.68 1.65
CA PHE A 319 -20.83 13.46 2.67
C PHE A 319 -22.27 13.53 2.14
N ASN A 320 -22.60 14.49 1.26
CA ASN A 320 -23.96 14.62 0.69
C ASN A 320 -24.39 13.40 -0.12
N LYS A 321 -23.43 12.53 -0.45
CA LYS A 321 -23.71 11.26 -1.09
C LYS A 321 -23.81 10.13 -0.07
N ILE A 322 -23.30 10.20 1.16
CA ILE A 322 -23.22 9.09 2.15
C ILE A 322 -24.55 8.38 2.39
N ALA A 323 -25.68 9.08 2.47
CA ALA A 323 -27.01 8.46 2.56
C ALA A 323 -27.41 7.68 1.28
N LEU A 324 -27.09 8.21 0.09
CA LEU A 324 -27.25 7.57 -1.23
C LEU A 324 -26.12 6.57 -1.58
N ILE A 325 -25.01 6.63 -0.85
CA ILE A 325 -23.76 5.88 -1.03
C ILE A 325 -23.72 4.63 -0.15
N LYS A 326 -24.59 4.55 0.86
CA LYS A 326 -24.78 3.34 1.68
C LYS A 326 -25.03 2.10 0.80
N GLN A 327 -25.52 2.28 -0.43
CA GLN A 327 -25.52 1.24 -1.46
C GLN A 327 -24.31 1.33 -2.43
N ARG A 328 -23.95 2.51 -2.97
CA ARG A 328 -23.00 2.64 -4.09
C ARG A 328 -21.50 2.64 -3.79
N LEU A 329 -21.01 3.07 -2.61
CA LEU A 329 -19.59 2.85 -2.26
C LEU A 329 -19.34 1.43 -1.73
N LEU A 330 -20.40 0.80 -1.24
CA LEU A 330 -20.36 -0.51 -0.61
C LEU A 330 -20.56 -1.66 -1.61
N THR A 331 -21.00 -1.33 -2.84
CA THR A 331 -21.16 -2.28 -3.95
C THR A 331 -20.28 -1.88 -5.13
N THR A 332 -18.97 -2.05 -4.98
CA THR A 332 -18.11 -2.12 -6.17
C THR A 332 -18.61 -3.25 -7.10
N HIS A 333 -18.36 -3.15 -8.40
CA HIS A 333 -18.67 -4.26 -9.31
C HIS A 333 -18.05 -5.59 -8.83
N ALA A 334 -16.86 -5.56 -8.22
CA ALA A 334 -16.23 -6.75 -7.68
C ALA A 334 -17.00 -7.35 -6.49
N THR A 335 -17.51 -6.52 -5.58
CA THR A 335 -18.28 -7.00 -4.42
C THR A 335 -19.65 -7.56 -4.82
N ILE A 336 -20.28 -7.01 -5.87
CA ILE A 336 -21.53 -7.55 -6.44
C ILE A 336 -21.27 -8.93 -7.07
N ILE A 337 -20.18 -9.04 -7.83
CA ILE A 337 -19.82 -10.32 -8.44
C ILE A 337 -19.43 -11.34 -7.38
N HIS A 338 -18.64 -10.95 -6.38
CA HIS A 338 -18.27 -11.79 -5.24
C HIS A 338 -19.49 -12.41 -4.57
N SER A 339 -20.54 -11.64 -4.26
CA SER A 339 -21.75 -12.18 -3.62
C SER A 339 -22.52 -13.19 -4.46
N ASN A 340 -22.25 -13.24 -5.77
CA ASN A 340 -22.93 -14.12 -6.72
C ASN A 340 -22.05 -15.30 -7.19
N LEU A 341 -20.80 -15.37 -6.74
CA LEU A 341 -19.91 -16.49 -7.07
C LEU A 341 -20.17 -17.69 -6.15
N HIS A 342 -20.01 -18.90 -6.69
CA HIS A 342 -20.04 -20.12 -5.90
C HIS A 342 -18.85 -20.19 -4.95
N GLN A 343 -19.03 -20.84 -3.79
CA GLN A 343 -17.98 -21.00 -2.78
C GLN A 343 -16.71 -21.64 -3.36
N SER A 344 -16.84 -22.66 -4.20
CA SER A 344 -15.68 -23.29 -4.87
C SER A 344 -14.85 -22.31 -5.69
N SER A 345 -15.49 -21.37 -6.40
CA SER A 345 -14.80 -20.33 -7.15
C SER A 345 -14.10 -19.31 -6.24
N LEU A 346 -14.68 -19.05 -5.06
CA LEU A 346 -14.04 -18.20 -4.05
C LEU A 346 -12.83 -18.88 -3.45
N ASP A 347 -12.94 -20.18 -3.12
CA ASP A 347 -11.82 -20.97 -2.62
C ASP A 347 -10.67 -21.01 -3.63
N ASP A 348 -10.96 -21.17 -4.92
CA ASP A 348 -9.95 -21.11 -5.99
C ASP A 348 -9.24 -19.74 -6.05
N ILE A 349 -10.00 -18.63 -5.94
CA ILE A 349 -9.45 -17.27 -5.90
C ILE A 349 -8.58 -17.09 -4.66
N GLU A 350 -9.04 -17.54 -3.50
CA GLU A 350 -8.30 -17.45 -2.24
C GLU A 350 -6.99 -18.25 -2.32
N ASN A 351 -7.03 -19.45 -2.90
CA ASN A 351 -5.87 -20.32 -3.02
C ASN A 351 -4.77 -19.69 -3.88
N VAL A 352 -5.10 -19.09 -5.02
CA VAL A 352 -4.09 -18.39 -5.87
C VAL A 352 -3.66 -17.03 -5.32
N ASN A 353 -4.38 -16.47 -4.34
CA ASN A 353 -4.04 -15.21 -3.67
C ASN A 353 -3.67 -15.40 -2.18
N ARG A 354 -3.25 -16.60 -1.78
CA ARG A 354 -3.01 -16.93 -0.37
C ARG A 354 -1.98 -16.02 0.30
N LEU A 355 -0.93 -15.60 -0.41
CA LEU A 355 0.08 -14.70 0.13
C LEU A 355 -0.47 -13.28 0.29
N ASP A 356 -1.27 -12.82 -0.68
CA ASP A 356 -1.96 -11.54 -0.57
C ASP A 356 -2.93 -11.53 0.64
N ILE A 357 -3.59 -12.65 0.95
CA ILE A 357 -4.45 -12.79 2.14
C ILE A 357 -3.63 -12.64 3.42
N PHE A 358 -2.51 -13.35 3.54
CA PHE A 358 -1.65 -13.21 4.71
C PHE A 358 -1.05 -11.80 4.84
N LEU A 359 -0.62 -11.20 3.73
CA LEU A 359 -0.10 -9.83 3.72
C LEU A 359 -1.20 -8.82 4.09
N TYR A 360 -2.39 -8.94 3.52
CA TYR A 360 -3.49 -8.01 3.77
C TYR A 360 -3.97 -8.10 5.23
N ASN A 361 -4.07 -9.30 5.80
CA ASN A 361 -4.41 -9.48 7.21
C ASN A 361 -3.37 -8.85 8.13
N TYR A 362 -2.08 -9.01 7.82
CA TYR A 362 -0.99 -8.33 8.51
C TYR A 362 -1.12 -6.80 8.39
N ALA A 363 -1.29 -6.30 7.16
CA ALA A 363 -1.41 -4.89 6.84
C ALA A 363 -2.63 -4.24 7.52
N LYS A 364 -3.77 -4.92 7.60
CA LYS A 364 -4.97 -4.43 8.26
C LYS A 364 -4.76 -4.25 9.77
N ARG A 365 -4.11 -5.22 10.42
CA ARG A 365 -3.76 -5.11 11.84
C ARG A 365 -2.81 -3.94 12.09
N LEU A 366 -1.74 -3.83 11.28
CA LEU A 366 -0.78 -2.74 11.40
C LEU A 366 -1.41 -1.37 11.13
N PHE A 367 -2.33 -1.30 10.15
CA PHE A 367 -3.07 -0.09 9.82
C PHE A 367 -3.95 0.37 10.99
N LEU A 368 -4.67 -0.56 11.62
CA LEU A 368 -5.48 -0.29 12.81
C LEU A 368 -4.63 0.25 13.97
N TYR A 369 -3.47 -0.35 14.23
CA TYR A 369 -2.56 0.13 15.27
C TYR A 369 -2.10 1.56 14.98
N ARG A 370 -1.62 1.82 13.75
CA ARG A 370 -1.19 3.16 13.33
C ARG A 370 -2.33 4.17 13.43
N LEU A 371 -3.55 3.79 13.03
CA LEU A 371 -4.75 4.62 13.11
C LEU A 371 -5.03 5.03 14.56
N VAL A 372 -5.09 4.06 15.48
CA VAL A 372 -5.32 4.33 16.90
C VAL A 372 -4.26 5.27 17.45
N ASN A 373 -2.98 4.99 17.15
CA ASN A 373 -1.88 5.81 17.64
C ASN A 373 -1.98 7.26 17.15
N TYR A 374 -2.27 7.49 15.86
CA TYR A 374 -2.50 8.85 15.34
C TYR A 374 -3.69 9.52 16.02
N ILE A 375 -4.83 8.82 16.17
CA ILE A 375 -6.04 9.41 16.76
C ILE A 375 -5.82 9.83 18.21
N LEU A 376 -5.19 8.98 19.02
CA LEU A 376 -4.97 9.27 20.45
C LEU A 376 -4.06 10.49 20.66
N HIS A 377 -3.09 10.70 19.76
CA HIS A 377 -2.14 11.82 19.83
C HIS A 377 -2.57 13.06 19.02
N ASP A 378 -3.69 13.00 18.29
CA ASP A 378 -4.18 14.14 17.53
C ASP A 378 -4.97 15.10 18.43
N SER A 379 -4.44 16.29 18.62
CA SER A 379 -5.08 17.37 19.38
C SER A 379 -6.39 17.82 18.73
N ASN A 380 -6.54 17.65 17.42
CA ASN A 380 -7.76 18.03 16.71
C ASN A 380 -8.89 17.01 16.90
N VAL A 381 -8.61 15.82 17.43
CA VAL A 381 -9.65 14.83 17.74
C VAL A 381 -10.19 15.07 19.16
N PRO A 382 -11.50 15.33 19.33
CA PRO A 382 -12.10 15.55 20.64
C PRO A 382 -11.95 14.39 21.62
N ALA A 383 -11.91 14.71 22.92
CA ALA A 383 -11.76 13.73 23.99
C ALA A 383 -12.85 12.65 23.98
N HIS A 384 -14.09 12.97 23.60
CA HIS A 384 -15.19 11.99 23.58
C HIS A 384 -14.99 10.89 22.53
N PHE A 385 -14.28 11.15 21.43
CA PHE A 385 -13.88 10.10 20.49
C PHE A 385 -12.64 9.34 20.99
N LYS A 386 -11.70 10.03 21.64
CA LYS A 386 -10.46 9.41 22.15
C LYS A 386 -10.68 8.49 23.34
N ARG A 387 -11.59 8.83 24.27
CA ARG A 387 -11.83 8.05 25.50
C ARG A 387 -12.19 6.58 25.22
N PRO A 388 -13.19 6.24 24.38
CA PRO A 388 -13.50 4.84 24.06
C PRO A 388 -12.32 4.10 23.42
N ILE A 389 -11.61 4.77 22.51
CA ILE A 389 -10.44 4.21 21.82
C ILE A 389 -9.32 3.91 22.83
N HIS A 390 -9.04 4.86 23.72
CA HIS A 390 -8.03 4.74 24.77
C HIS A 390 -8.37 3.60 25.72
N THR A 391 -9.61 3.53 26.20
CA THR A 391 -10.07 2.45 27.08
C THR A 391 -9.90 1.08 26.42
N LEU A 392 -10.31 0.93 25.16
CA LEU A 392 -10.12 -0.32 24.44
C LEU A 392 -8.64 -0.63 24.21
N TRP A 393 -7.83 0.37 23.86
CA TRP A 393 -6.40 0.20 23.57
C TRP A 393 -5.60 -0.28 24.78
N TYR A 394 -5.86 0.26 25.97
CA TYR A 394 -5.14 -0.08 27.20
C TYR A 394 -5.84 -1.16 28.04
N SER A 395 -7.00 -1.66 27.61
CA SER A 395 -7.64 -2.83 28.25
C SER A 395 -6.86 -4.10 27.94
N TYR A 396 -6.48 -4.83 29.00
CA TYR A 396 -5.51 -5.93 28.98
C TYR A 396 -5.94 -7.13 28.10
N HIS A 397 -4.93 -7.75 27.46
CA HIS A 397 -4.94 -9.02 26.71
C HIS A 397 -5.72 -9.08 25.38
N GLY A 398 -5.10 -8.69 24.26
CA GLY A 398 -5.34 -9.20 22.87
C GLY A 398 -6.73 -9.04 22.25
N LYS A 399 -7.80 -9.33 23.00
CA LYS A 399 -9.22 -9.07 22.76
C LYS A 399 -9.50 -7.60 22.42
N SER A 400 -8.68 -6.66 22.91
CA SER A 400 -8.78 -5.23 22.60
C SER A 400 -8.64 -4.91 21.11
N LEU A 401 -7.76 -5.61 20.37
CA LEU A 401 -7.58 -5.33 18.95
C LEU A 401 -8.79 -5.75 18.12
N ASN A 402 -9.47 -6.85 18.49
CA ASN A 402 -10.71 -7.26 17.85
C ASN A 402 -11.85 -6.28 18.14
N LEU A 403 -11.94 -5.77 19.37
CA LEU A 403 -12.91 -4.74 19.74
C LEU A 403 -12.64 -3.41 19.03
N LEU A 404 -11.38 -3.00 18.87
CA LEU A 404 -11.00 -1.81 18.11
C LEU A 404 -11.28 -1.99 16.62
N ASN A 405 -10.95 -3.15 16.07
CA ASN A 405 -11.28 -3.54 14.71
C ASN A 405 -12.80 -3.46 14.50
N TYR A 406 -13.59 -3.93 15.47
CA TYR A 406 -15.03 -3.76 15.45
C TYR A 406 -15.44 -2.28 15.60
N LEU A 407 -14.86 -1.51 16.50
CA LEU A 407 -15.20 -0.10 16.72
C LEU A 407 -15.02 0.76 15.46
N PHE A 408 -13.91 0.58 14.73
CA PHE A 408 -13.63 1.35 13.52
C PHE A 408 -14.18 0.71 12.25
N PHE A 409 -14.08 -0.62 12.12
CA PHE A 409 -14.36 -1.32 10.89
C PHE A 409 -15.63 -2.18 10.94
N SER A 410 -16.41 -2.13 12.04
CA SER A 410 -17.80 -2.57 11.97
C SER A 410 -18.49 -1.70 10.95
N ASN A 411 -18.85 -2.33 9.83
CA ASN A 411 -19.75 -1.71 8.89
C ASN A 411 -21.03 -1.37 9.64
N LEU A 412 -21.64 -0.24 9.30
CA LEU A 412 -23.03 0.14 9.60
C LEU A 412 -24.11 -0.89 9.16
N ILE A 413 -23.72 -2.12 8.83
CA ILE A 413 -24.40 -3.02 7.87
C ILE A 413 -24.56 -4.45 8.41
N ASN A 414 -23.74 -4.93 9.35
CA ASN A 414 -23.97 -6.28 9.92
C ASN A 414 -25.26 -6.36 10.78
N GLY A 415 -25.91 -5.22 11.06
CA GLY A 415 -27.18 -5.17 11.78
C GLY A 415 -28.40 -5.73 11.02
N TYR A 416 -28.28 -6.15 9.75
CA TYR A 416 -29.44 -6.64 8.97
C TYR A 416 -29.39 -8.11 8.55
N LYS A 417 -28.35 -8.87 8.92
CA LYS A 417 -28.26 -10.32 8.60
C LYS A 417 -27.88 -11.23 9.76
N SER A 418 -27.68 -10.71 10.97
CA SER A 418 -27.54 -11.55 12.16
C SER A 418 -28.79 -11.39 13.02
N THR A 419 -29.73 -12.31 12.87
CA THR A 419 -30.83 -12.54 13.83
C THR A 419 -30.35 -13.22 15.12
N THR A 420 -29.04 -13.25 15.37
CA THR A 420 -28.41 -13.93 16.50
C THR A 420 -27.17 -13.16 16.95
N THR A 421 -27.37 -11.99 17.58
CA THR A 421 -26.53 -11.45 18.68
C THR A 421 -27.13 -10.13 19.20
N ASN A 422 -27.75 -10.22 20.37
CA ASN A 422 -28.53 -9.16 21.01
C ASN A 422 -27.66 -8.09 21.71
N ILE A 423 -28.08 -6.83 21.58
CA ILE A 423 -27.97 -5.69 22.52
C ILE A 423 -26.72 -4.77 22.51
N ASN A 424 -25.52 -5.14 22.04
CA ASN A 424 -24.35 -4.20 22.02
C ASN A 424 -23.98 -3.56 20.66
N ASN A 425 -24.75 -3.83 19.60
CA ASN A 425 -24.40 -3.40 18.24
C ASN A 425 -24.71 -1.90 17.96
N ASN A 426 -25.80 -1.36 18.52
CA ASN A 426 -26.27 -0.02 18.16
C ASN A 426 -25.31 1.10 18.55
N ASN A 427 -24.69 1.02 19.73
CA ASN A 427 -23.75 2.04 20.21
C ASN A 427 -22.45 2.05 19.40
N THR A 428 -21.96 0.87 18.98
CA THR A 428 -20.73 0.76 18.17
C THR A 428 -20.96 1.26 16.75
N LEU A 429 -22.09 0.88 16.14
CA LEU A 429 -22.51 1.37 14.82
C LEU A 429 -22.67 2.90 14.84
N SER A 430 -23.30 3.44 15.90
CA SER A 430 -23.45 4.87 16.13
C SER A 430 -22.09 5.58 16.28
N PHE A 431 -21.16 5.01 17.05
CA PHE A 431 -19.80 5.54 17.17
C PHE A 431 -19.08 5.59 15.82
N SER A 432 -19.02 4.45 15.12
CA SER A 432 -18.33 4.34 13.83
C SER A 432 -18.86 5.37 12.83
N TYR A 433 -20.18 5.53 12.73
CA TYR A 433 -20.80 6.54 11.87
C TYR A 433 -20.41 7.96 12.24
N ARG A 434 -20.61 8.35 13.51
CA ARG A 434 -20.32 9.70 14.01
C ARG A 434 -18.84 10.03 13.84
N PHE A 435 -17.97 9.07 14.08
CA PHE A 435 -16.53 9.26 13.95
C PHE A 435 -16.09 9.39 12.49
N ASN A 436 -16.63 8.59 11.57
CA ASN A 436 -16.38 8.74 10.13
C ASN A 436 -16.87 10.10 9.59
N LEU A 437 -18.06 10.55 10.03
CA LEU A 437 -18.59 11.88 9.73
C LEU A 437 -17.64 12.98 10.25
N PHE A 438 -17.19 12.86 11.49
CA PHE A 438 -16.23 13.81 12.08
C PHE A 438 -14.92 13.86 11.28
N LEU A 439 -14.28 12.71 11.02
CA LEU A 439 -13.03 12.65 10.26
C LEU A 439 -13.15 13.18 8.84
N THR A 440 -14.30 12.98 8.20
CA THR A 440 -14.57 13.55 6.87
C THR A 440 -14.57 15.07 6.93
N ASN A 441 -15.15 15.68 7.96
CA ASN A 441 -15.25 17.14 8.10
C ASN A 441 -14.01 17.80 8.71
N LEU A 442 -13.18 17.04 9.44
CA LEU A 442 -11.99 17.52 10.14
C LEU A 442 -11.05 18.35 9.25
N PHE A 443 -11.00 18.04 7.95
CA PHE A 443 -10.00 18.60 7.03
C PHE A 443 -10.53 19.63 6.04
N PHE A 444 -11.85 19.84 5.94
CA PHE A 444 -12.45 20.70 4.93
C PHE A 444 -12.94 22.06 5.44
N ARG A 445 -12.75 22.39 6.72
CA ARG A 445 -13.22 23.67 7.28
C ARG A 445 -12.16 24.38 8.11
N LYS A 446 -11.76 25.56 7.62
CA LYS A 446 -11.19 26.65 8.43
C LYS A 446 -12.28 27.57 9.02
N ASP A 447 -13.54 27.44 8.60
CA ASP A 447 -14.56 28.48 8.86
C ASP A 447 -15.80 28.06 9.67
N LEU A 448 -15.79 26.90 10.34
CA LEU A 448 -16.83 26.62 11.35
C LEU A 448 -16.22 26.34 12.71
N SER A 449 -16.74 27.04 13.72
CA SER A 449 -16.33 26.85 15.10
C SER A 449 -16.62 25.40 15.54
N MET A 450 -15.75 24.85 16.38
CA MET A 450 -15.90 23.50 16.97
C MET A 450 -17.30 23.28 17.59
N HIS A 451 -17.93 24.37 18.05
CA HIS A 451 -19.27 24.37 18.62
C HIS A 451 -20.36 23.98 17.60
N GLN A 452 -20.23 24.39 16.33
CA GLN A 452 -21.21 24.10 15.27
C GLN A 452 -21.09 22.64 14.77
N ILE A 453 -19.91 22.03 14.84
CA ILE A 453 -19.70 20.61 14.48
C ILE A 453 -20.37 19.70 15.52
N LEU A 454 -20.17 20.00 16.81
CA LEU A 454 -20.89 19.33 17.90
C LEU A 454 -22.40 19.51 17.74
N HIS A 455 -22.87 20.71 17.38
CA HIS A 455 -24.29 20.97 17.19
C HIS A 455 -24.92 20.24 15.98
N CYS A 456 -24.18 20.05 14.88
CA CYS A 456 -24.62 19.22 13.76
C CYS A 456 -24.63 17.73 14.12
N CYS A 457 -23.66 17.23 14.88
CA CYS A 457 -23.64 15.84 15.32
C CYS A 457 -24.71 15.54 16.41
N LEU A 458 -25.09 16.54 17.21
CA LEU A 458 -26.13 16.45 18.24
C LEU A 458 -27.55 16.71 17.70
N ARG A 459 -27.73 17.47 16.61
CA ARG A 459 -29.05 17.65 15.98
C ARG A 459 -29.58 16.43 15.21
N PHE A 460 -28.76 15.40 15.02
CA PHE A 460 -29.19 14.11 14.44
C PHE A 460 -29.39 13.03 15.52
N SER A 461 -29.45 13.41 16.80
CA SER A 461 -29.86 12.52 17.90
C SER A 461 -31.27 12.81 18.42
N GLU A 462 -32.09 13.52 17.67
CA GLU A 462 -33.54 13.51 17.80
C GLU A 462 -34.17 12.66 16.70
#